data_AF-A0A239NF66-F1
#
_entry.id   AF-A0A239NF66-F1
#
_cell.length_a   1.000
_cell.length_b   1.000
_cell.length_c   1.000
_cell.angle_alpha   90.00
_cell.angle_beta   90.00
_cell.angle_gamma   90.00
#
_symmetry.space_group_name_H-M   'P 1'
#
loop_
_entity.id
_entity.type
_entity.pdbx_description
1 polymer ?
#
loop_
_entity_poly.entity_id
_entity_poly.type
_entity_poly.pdbx_seq_one_letter_code
_entity_poly.pdbx_strand_id
1 'polypeptide(L)'
;MDNTLARQQGGIADLPRAVLSAAYGVIDSASRVVAGDRVRTARGNAWEAICADRARADQRDEVRRHVAMIVTMPRVAKAKARSLT
;
A
#
# COMPACT_ATOMS: atom_id res chain seq x y z
N MET A 1 21.64 -0.92 18.83
CA MET A 1 20.65 -1.57 17.93
C MET A 1 20.58 -0.66 16.71
N ASP A 2 20.82 -1.16 15.49
CA ASP A 2 20.57 -0.48 14.17
C ASP A 2 21.39 -1.08 13.01
N ASN A 3 22.36 -1.97 13.26
CA ASN A 3 23.18 -2.57 12.19
C ASN A 3 22.53 -3.74 11.43
N THR A 4 21.37 -4.23 11.88
CA THR A 4 20.68 -5.37 11.27
C THR A 4 19.81 -4.96 10.08
N LEU A 5 19.22 -3.76 10.11
CA LEU A 5 18.35 -3.25 9.04
C LEU A 5 19.17 -2.76 7.82
N ALA A 6 20.31 -2.11 8.03
CA ALA A 6 21.18 -1.64 6.96
C ALA A 6 21.78 -2.80 6.12
N ARG A 7 22.16 -3.90 6.75
CA ARG A 7 22.64 -5.11 6.06
C ARG A 7 21.54 -5.83 5.28
N GLN A 8 20.28 -5.69 5.71
CA GLN A 8 19.13 -6.29 5.06
C GLN A 8 18.68 -5.49 3.82
N GLN A 9 18.85 -4.17 3.83
CA GLN A 9 18.54 -3.29 2.70
C GLN A 9 19.56 -3.39 1.55
N GLY A 10 20.83 -3.63 1.84
CA GLY A 10 21.86 -3.95 0.83
C GLY A 10 21.77 -5.38 0.26
N GLY A 11 20.81 -6.20 0.74
CA GLY A 11 20.72 -7.61 0.38
C GLY A 11 19.86 -7.93 -0.84
N ILE A 12 18.95 -7.05 -1.25
CA ILE A 12 18.01 -7.33 -2.37
C ILE A 12 18.28 -6.42 -3.57
N ALA A 13 18.68 -5.18 -3.34
CA ALA A 13 19.00 -4.21 -4.40
C ALA A 13 20.26 -4.58 -5.19
N ASP A 14 21.22 -5.25 -4.54
CA ASP A 14 22.49 -5.69 -5.16
C ASP A 14 22.41 -7.10 -5.77
N LEU A 15 21.24 -7.76 -5.71
CA LEU A 15 21.07 -9.09 -6.27
C LEU A 15 20.90 -9.02 -7.80
N PRO A 16 21.65 -9.82 -8.59
CA PRO A 16 21.47 -9.86 -10.03
C PRO A 16 20.04 -10.27 -10.38
N ARG A 17 19.43 -9.58 -11.35
CA ARG A 17 18.04 -9.82 -11.79
C ARG A 17 17.78 -11.28 -12.20
N ALA A 18 18.80 -11.96 -12.74
CA ALA A 18 18.73 -13.38 -13.06
C ALA A 18 18.49 -14.26 -11.82
N VAL A 19 19.16 -13.96 -10.70
CA VAL A 19 18.99 -14.67 -9.43
C VAL A 19 17.59 -14.44 -8.87
N LEU A 20 17.10 -13.20 -8.94
CA LEU A 20 15.73 -12.87 -8.54
C LEU A 20 14.69 -13.60 -9.40
N SER A 21 14.91 -13.67 -10.72
CA SER A 21 14.01 -14.38 -11.64
C SER A 21 13.98 -15.89 -11.36
N ALA A 22 15.15 -16.48 -11.08
CA ALA A 22 15.26 -17.89 -10.73
C ALA A 22 14.59 -18.18 -9.37
N ALA A 23 14.88 -17.37 -8.35
CA ALA A 23 14.26 -17.48 -7.04
C ALA A 23 12.73 -17.31 -7.12
N TYR A 24 12.24 -16.38 -7.93
CA TYR A 24 10.82 -16.18 -8.16
C TYR A 24 10.16 -17.41 -8.79
N GLY A 25 10.80 -18.05 -9.78
CA GLY A 25 10.29 -19.29 -10.39
C GLY A 25 10.20 -20.45 -9.38
N VAL A 26 11.18 -20.57 -8.47
CA VAL A 26 11.15 -21.56 -7.39
C VAL A 26 10.03 -21.26 -6.39
N ILE A 27 9.85 -19.99 -6.01
CA ILE A 27 8.77 -19.58 -5.10
C ILE A 27 7.40 -19.80 -5.74
N ASP A 28 7.22 -19.45 -7.02
CA ASP A 28 5.96 -19.63 -7.75
C ASP A 28 5.60 -21.12 -7.88
N SER A 29 6.57 -21.96 -8.28
CA SER A 29 6.35 -23.41 -8.36
C SER A 29 6.04 -24.04 -7.01
N ALA A 30 6.77 -23.67 -5.95
CA ALA A 30 6.48 -24.13 -4.59
C ALA A 30 5.09 -23.66 -4.11
N SER A 31 4.73 -22.41 -4.42
CA SER A 31 3.41 -21.86 -4.09
C SER A 31 2.29 -22.62 -4.80
N ARG A 32 2.48 -22.98 -6.08
CA ARG A 32 1.52 -23.80 -6.85
C ARG A 32 1.39 -25.22 -6.32
N VAL A 33 2.49 -25.82 -5.84
CA VAL A 33 2.46 -27.16 -5.25
C VAL A 33 1.77 -27.16 -3.89
N VAL A 34 2.06 -26.16 -3.04
CA VAL A 34 1.50 -26.07 -1.68
C VAL A 34 0.06 -25.59 -1.68
N ALA A 35 -0.30 -24.64 -2.55
CA ALA A 35 -1.65 -24.11 -2.64
C ALA A 35 -2.55 -24.87 -3.62
N GLY A 36 -1.98 -25.72 -4.48
CA GLY A 36 -2.68 -26.32 -5.63
C GLY A 36 -3.07 -25.30 -6.70
N ASP A 37 -3.77 -25.76 -7.73
CA ASP A 37 -4.57 -24.86 -8.57
C ASP A 37 -5.64 -24.28 -7.66
N ARG A 38 -5.68 -22.96 -7.48
CA ARG A 38 -6.31 -22.27 -6.33
C ARG A 38 -7.81 -22.57 -6.23
N VAL A 39 -8.17 -23.72 -5.63
CA VAL A 39 -9.55 -24.15 -5.48
C VAL A 39 -10.24 -23.09 -4.63
N ARG A 40 -11.31 -22.49 -5.19
CA ARG A 40 -12.16 -21.53 -4.50
C ARG A 40 -12.84 -22.20 -3.32
N THR A 41 -12.15 -22.25 -2.19
CA THR A 41 -12.76 -22.68 -0.94
C THR A 41 -13.67 -21.56 -0.42
N ALA A 42 -14.74 -21.91 0.28
CA ALA A 42 -15.60 -20.93 0.94
C ALA A 42 -14.78 -19.99 1.86
N ARG A 43 -13.76 -20.54 2.54
CA ARG A 43 -12.78 -19.80 3.33
C ARG A 43 -11.94 -18.83 2.49
N GLY A 44 -11.50 -19.25 1.30
CA GLY A 44 -10.76 -18.41 0.36
C GLY A 44 -11.60 -17.24 -0.16
N ASN A 45 -12.87 -17.48 -0.50
CA ASN A 45 -13.80 -16.44 -0.93
C ASN A 45 -14.07 -15.42 0.19
N ALA A 46 -14.28 -15.90 1.42
CA ALA A 46 -14.45 -15.04 2.57
C ALA A 46 -13.21 -14.18 2.82
N TRP A 47 -12.02 -14.75 2.68
CA TRP A 47 -10.77 -14.01 2.84
C TRP A 47 -10.59 -12.93 1.77
N GLU A 48 -10.90 -13.22 0.51
CA GLU A 48 -10.83 -12.21 -0.56
C GLU A 48 -11.84 -11.07 -0.34
N ALA A 49 -13.05 -11.38 0.13
CA ALA A 49 -14.04 -10.36 0.47
C ALA A 49 -13.54 -9.43 1.58
N ILE A 50 -12.93 -9.99 2.64
CA ILE A 50 -12.33 -9.20 3.73
C ILE A 50 -11.20 -8.30 3.21
N CYS A 51 -10.34 -8.82 2.33
CA CYS A 51 -9.27 -8.02 1.72
C CYS A 51 -9.84 -6.87 0.87
N ALA A 52 -10.89 -7.12 0.09
CA ALA A 52 -11.56 -6.09 -0.70
C ALA A 52 -12.21 -5.03 0.20
N ASP A 53 -12.82 -5.43 1.33
CA ASP A 53 -13.43 -4.50 2.28
C ASP A 53 -12.39 -3.64 2.99
N ARG A 54 -11.24 -4.20 3.33
CA ARG A 54 -10.10 -3.44 3.88
C ARG A 54 -9.58 -2.43 2.87
N ALA A 55 -9.36 -2.83 1.61
CA ALA A 55 -8.92 -1.91 0.56
C ALA A 55 -9.92 -0.76 0.34
N ARG A 56 -11.23 -1.03 0.41
CA ARG A 56 -12.26 0.02 0.35
C ARG A 56 -12.23 0.92 1.58
N ALA A 57 -11.92 0.39 2.77
CA ALA A 57 -11.78 1.19 3.98
C ALA A 57 -10.59 2.14 3.88
N ASP A 58 -9.44 1.65 3.41
CA ASP A 58 -8.23 2.47 3.22
C ASP A 58 -8.48 3.62 2.24
N GLN A 59 -9.21 3.35 1.14
CA GLN A 59 -9.61 4.39 0.18
C GLN A 59 -10.53 5.44 0.81
N ARG A 60 -11.50 5.02 1.63
CA ARG A 60 -12.39 5.97 2.34
C ARG A 60 -11.61 6.81 3.35
N ASP A 61 -10.63 6.24 4.02
CA ASP A 61 -9.79 6.94 4.99
C ASP A 61 -8.89 7.98 4.32
N GLU A 62 -8.37 7.68 3.12
CA GLU A 62 -7.63 8.66 2.31
C GLU A 62 -8.51 9.86 1.94
N VAL A 63 -9.70 9.59 1.40
CA VAL A 63 -10.67 10.65 1.06
C VAL A 63 -11.04 11.45 2.30
N ARG A 64 -11.32 10.79 3.43
CA ARG A 64 -11.64 11.44 4.69
C ARG A 64 -10.49 12.34 5.16
N ARG A 65 -9.23 11.93 4.98
CA ARG A 65 -8.06 12.74 5.31
C ARG A 65 -7.98 13.98 4.44
N HIS A 66 -8.17 13.86 3.13
CA HIS A 66 -8.19 15.01 2.22
C HIS A 66 -9.33 15.98 2.54
N VAL A 67 -10.54 15.47 2.79
CA VAL A 67 -11.69 16.30 3.18
C VAL A 67 -11.41 17.02 4.50
N ALA A 68 -10.84 16.34 5.49
CA ALA A 68 -10.46 16.97 6.75
C ALA A 68 -9.47 18.12 6.53
N MET A 69 -8.44 17.92 5.70
CA MET A 69 -7.50 19.00 5.36
C MET A 69 -8.22 20.21 4.76
N ILE A 70 -9.10 20.00 3.78
CA ILE A 70 -9.87 21.08 3.13
C ILE A 70 -10.75 21.83 4.14
N VAL A 71 -11.44 21.10 5.03
CA VAL A 71 -12.33 21.70 6.04
C VAL A 71 -11.55 22.48 7.10
N THR A 72 -10.34 22.03 7.45
CA THR A 72 -9.48 22.71 8.43
C THR A 72 -8.65 23.86 7.84
N MET A 73 -8.63 24.04 6.52
CA MET A 73 -7.89 25.12 5.90
C MET A 73 -8.45 26.49 6.31
N PRO A 74 -7.61 27.43 6.79
CA PRO A 74 -8.03 28.80 7.08
C PRO A 74 -8.54 29.49 5.81
N ARG A 75 -9.73 30.10 5.87
CA ARG A 75 -10.24 30.93 4.77
C ARG A 75 -9.43 32.23 4.68
N VAL A 76 -8.78 32.46 3.55
CA VAL A 76 -8.10 33.74 3.28
C VAL A 76 -9.18 34.82 3.09
N ALA A 77 -9.39 35.64 4.11
CA ALA A 77 -10.26 36.81 3.99
C ALA A 77 -9.62 37.81 3.01
N LYS A 78 -10.30 38.10 1.89
CA LYS A 78 -9.88 39.20 1.01
C LYS A 78 -10.01 40.51 1.78
N ALA A 79 -8.87 41.10 2.17
CA ALA A 79 -8.83 42.45 2.70
C ALA A 79 -9.43 43.39 1.66
N LYS A 80 -10.64 43.89 1.92
CA LYS A 80 -11.35 44.82 1.06
C LYS A 80 -10.53 46.11 0.99
N ALA A 81 -10.14 46.47 -0.22
CA ALA A 81 -9.65 47.79 -0.57
C ALA A 81 -10.57 48.85 0.06
N ARG A 82 -10.05 49.57 1.06
CA ARG A 82 -10.65 50.80 1.57
C ARG A 82 -9.55 51.70 2.11
N SER A 83 -8.67 52.12 1.20
CA SER A 83 -8.06 53.44 1.29
C SER A 83 -8.73 54.28 0.23
N LEU A 84 -9.87 54.86 0.62
CA LEU A 84 -10.44 56.04 -0.02
C LEU A 84 -10.48 57.09 1.09
N THR A 85 -9.99 58.28 0.74
CA THR A 85 -9.96 59.56 1.46
C THR A 85 -9.07 59.66 2.67
#